data_AF-A0A3N5J536-F1
#
_entry.id   AF-A0A3N5J536-F1
#
_cell.length_a   1.000
_cell.length_b   1.000
_cell.length_c   1.000
_cell.angle_alpha   90.00
_cell.angle_beta   90.00
_cell.angle_gamma   90.00
#
_symmetry.space_group_name_H-M   'P 1'
#
loop_
_entity.id
_entity.type
_entity.pdbx_description
1 polymer ?
#
loop_
_entity_poly.entity_id
_entity_poly.type
_entity_poly.pdbx_seq_one_letter_code
_entity_poly.pdbx_strand_id
1 'polypeptide(L)'
;MKKVVSTALFALAAVCASSSLLADSYVAAYTCKLNEGKKVEDVQAANGAWLTWVRANVNENITSMVGTAVVGQFDMFLFVDSYPDLATWASSQMALQNDAPKEIEANLDAAAKCTENRLWRMRPTP
;
A
#
# COMPACT_ATOMS: atom_id res chain seq x y z
N MET A 1 -38.54 -22.69 12.39
CA MET A 1 -38.31 -22.04 11.09
C MET A 1 -37.49 -20.74 11.21
N LYS A 2 -37.93 -19.71 11.95
CA LYS A 2 -37.17 -18.44 12.11
C LYS A 2 -35.71 -18.61 12.59
N LYS A 3 -35.46 -19.47 13.58
CA LYS A 3 -34.10 -19.74 14.08
C LYS A 3 -33.18 -20.41 13.03
N VAL A 4 -33.72 -21.33 12.23
CA VAL A 4 -32.96 -22.04 11.17
C VAL A 4 -32.61 -21.08 10.02
N VAL A 5 -33.54 -20.19 9.65
CA VAL A 5 -33.29 -19.15 8.64
C VAL A 5 -32.22 -18.16 9.12
N SER A 6 -32.26 -17.74 10.39
CA SER A 6 -31.21 -16.87 10.95
C SER A 6 -29.84 -17.55 10.97
N THR A 7 -29.74 -18.80 11.42
CA THR A 7 -28.44 -19.52 11.44
C THR A 7 -27.87 -19.73 10.04
N ALA A 8 -28.71 -20.02 9.04
CA ALA A 8 -28.28 -20.14 7.65
C ALA A 8 -27.76 -18.82 7.07
N LEU A 9 -28.42 -17.69 7.37
CA LEU A 9 -27.93 -16.36 6.95
C LEU A 9 -26.58 -16.00 7.57
N PHE A 10 -26.38 -16.28 8.86
CA PHE A 10 -25.11 -16.03 9.53
C PHE A 10 -23.97 -16.89 8.99
N ALA A 11 -24.23 -18.17 8.70
CA ALA A 11 -23.24 -19.06 8.11
C ALA A 11 -22.84 -18.62 6.69
N LEU A 12 -23.80 -18.16 5.88
CA LEU A 12 -23.53 -17.68 4.52
C LEU A 12 -22.72 -16.37 4.53
N ALA A 13 -23.03 -15.44 5.44
CA ALA A 13 -22.27 -14.21 5.62
C ALA A 13 -20.82 -14.48 6.06
N ALA A 14 -20.60 -15.45 6.95
CA ALA A 14 -19.27 -15.84 7.39
C ALA A 14 -18.42 -16.44 6.26
N VAL A 15 -19.01 -17.28 5.41
CA VAL A 15 -18.30 -17.90 4.26
C VAL A 15 -17.92 -16.87 3.20
N CYS A 16 -18.81 -15.92 2.89
CA CYS A 16 -18.51 -14.84 1.94
C CYS A 16 -17.44 -13.86 2.45
N ALA A 17 -17.36 -13.64 3.77
CA ALA A 17 -16.33 -12.81 4.38
C ALA A 17 -14.93 -13.45 4.36
N SER A 18 -14.83 -14.78 4.31
CA SER A 18 -13.55 -15.50 4.24
C SER A 18 -12.94 -15.56 2.84
N SER A 19 -13.74 -15.46 1.76
CA SER A 19 -13.24 -15.51 0.39
C SER A 19 -12.39 -14.30 -0.03
N SER A 20 -12.59 -13.14 0.60
CA SER A 20 -11.78 -11.93 0.36
C SER A 20 -10.38 -12.01 0.96
N LEU A 21 -10.14 -12.90 1.94
CA LEU A 21 -8.81 -13.13 2.52
C LEU A 21 -7.90 -13.99 1.63
N LEU A 22 -8.45 -14.57 0.56
CA LEU A 22 -7.73 -15.48 -0.36
C LEU A 22 -7.49 -14.86 -1.75
N ALA A 23 -7.88 -13.61 -1.97
CA ALA A 23 -7.62 -12.94 -3.24
C ALA A 23 -6.12 -12.58 -3.37
N ASP A 24 -5.58 -12.72 -4.58
CA ASP A 24 -4.26 -12.20 -4.92
C ASP A 24 -4.23 -10.69 -4.62
N SER A 25 -3.19 -10.21 -3.95
CA SER A 25 -2.95 -8.77 -3.79
C SER A 25 -1.73 -8.34 -4.60
N TYR A 26 -1.66 -7.06 -4.95
CA TYR A 26 -0.52 -6.49 -5.65
C TYR A 26 0.26 -5.61 -4.70
N VAL A 27 1.56 -5.87 -4.55
CA VAL A 27 2.42 -5.16 -3.62
C VAL A 27 3.56 -4.49 -4.38
N ALA A 28 3.61 -3.16 -4.36
CA ALA A 28 4.76 -2.41 -4.84
C ALA A 28 5.73 -2.21 -3.66
N ALA A 29 6.94 -2.71 -3.81
CA ALA A 29 8.01 -2.52 -2.85
C ALA A 29 9.09 -1.62 -3.46
N TYR A 30 9.49 -0.59 -2.72
CA TYR A 30 10.56 0.34 -3.10
C TYR A 30 11.65 0.32 -2.04
N THR A 31 12.88 0.02 -2.44
CA THR A 31 14.05 0.10 -1.56
C THR A 31 14.65 1.47 -1.67
N CYS A 32 14.75 2.17 -0.53
CA CYS A 32 15.08 3.58 -0.50
C CYS A 32 16.10 3.92 0.57
N LYS A 33 16.81 5.04 0.35
CA LYS A 33 17.71 5.67 1.31
C LYS A 33 17.17 7.05 1.69
N LEU A 34 17.32 7.40 2.97
CA LEU A 34 17.05 8.76 3.43
C LEU A 34 18.01 9.72 2.75
N ASN A 35 17.50 10.90 2.37
CA ASN A 35 18.37 12.00 1.98
C ASN A 35 19.13 12.55 3.20
N GLU A 36 20.19 13.30 2.95
CA GLU A 36 21.04 13.87 4.00
C GLU A 36 20.21 14.70 5.01
N GLY A 37 20.41 14.41 6.30
CA GLY A 37 19.72 15.10 7.40
C GLY A 37 18.25 14.69 7.60
N LYS A 38 17.70 13.78 6.78
CA LYS A 38 16.33 13.28 6.92
C LYS A 38 16.24 12.09 7.87
N LYS A 39 15.04 11.89 8.41
CA LYS A 39 14.69 10.78 9.30
C LYS A 39 13.51 9.99 8.73
N VAL A 40 13.29 8.79 9.28
CA VAL A 40 12.17 7.92 8.87
C VAL A 40 10.82 8.60 9.13
N GLU A 41 10.72 9.47 10.13
CA GLU A 41 9.51 10.23 10.41
C GLU A 41 9.17 11.24 9.30
N ASP A 42 10.18 11.84 8.66
CA ASP A 42 9.98 12.74 7.52
C ASP A 42 9.39 11.98 6.32
N VAL A 43 9.91 10.77 6.09
CA VAL A 43 9.42 9.83 5.06
C VAL A 43 7.99 9.40 5.37
N GLN A 44 7.69 9.02 6.62
CA GLN A 44 6.34 8.63 7.02
C GLN A 44 5.33 9.76 6.85
N ALA A 45 5.71 11.01 7.17
CA ALA A 45 4.86 12.17 6.97
C ALA A 45 4.57 12.41 5.49
N ALA A 46 5.59 12.40 4.63
CA ALA A 46 5.42 12.54 3.18
C ALA A 46 4.57 11.41 2.58
N ASN A 47 4.82 10.17 3.00
CA ASN A 47 4.05 9.00 2.57
C ASN A 47 2.60 9.03 3.06
N GLY A 48 2.35 9.53 4.27
CA GLY A 48 0.99 9.71 4.79
C GLY A 48 0.18 10.72 3.98
N ALA A 49 0.81 11.80 3.52
CA ALA A 49 0.19 12.77 2.63
C ALA A 49 -0.14 12.14 1.25
N TRP A 50 0.80 11.40 0.67
CA TRP A 50 0.55 10.64 -0.57
C TRP A 50 -0.57 9.62 -0.41
N LEU A 51 -0.54 8.81 0.65
CA LEU A 51 -1.54 7.78 0.91
C LEU A 51 -2.94 8.38 1.08
N THR A 52 -3.05 9.50 1.81
CA THR A 52 -4.32 10.20 1.98
C THR A 52 -4.88 10.66 0.64
N TRP A 53 -4.02 11.25 -0.19
CA TRP A 53 -4.40 11.74 -1.51
C TRP A 53 -4.78 10.61 -2.47
N VAL A 54 -3.95 9.56 -2.59
CA VAL A 54 -4.20 8.47 -3.56
C VAL A 54 -5.46 7.68 -3.20
N ARG A 55 -5.76 7.53 -1.89
CA ARG A 55 -7.00 6.89 -1.44
C ARG A 55 -8.25 7.70 -1.79
N ALA A 56 -8.16 9.02 -1.71
CA ALA A 56 -9.26 9.91 -2.05
C ALA A 56 -9.52 10.00 -3.56
N ASN A 57 -8.49 9.86 -4.39
CA ASN A 57 -8.57 10.11 -5.82
C ASN A 57 -8.55 8.85 -6.69
N VAL A 58 -8.08 7.71 -6.15
CA VAL A 58 -7.94 6.46 -6.92
C VAL A 58 -8.75 5.34 -6.29
N ASN A 59 -8.38 4.89 -5.08
CA ASN A 59 -9.08 3.79 -4.42
C ASN A 59 -8.81 3.79 -2.91
N GLU A 60 -9.88 3.78 -2.10
CA GLU A 60 -9.78 3.82 -0.64
C GLU A 60 -9.12 2.60 0.00
N ASN A 61 -8.99 1.48 -0.74
CA ASN A 61 -8.39 0.23 -0.27
C ASN A 61 -6.88 0.13 -0.50
N ILE A 62 -6.24 1.18 -1.02
CA ILE A 62 -4.78 1.26 -1.09
C ILE A 62 -4.24 1.41 0.33
N THR A 63 -3.20 0.63 0.68
CA THR A 63 -2.48 0.75 1.95
C THR A 63 -1.00 1.00 1.69
N SER A 64 -0.32 1.64 2.62
CA SER A 64 1.13 1.85 2.53
C SER A 64 1.80 1.72 3.89
N MET A 65 3.02 1.19 3.89
CA MET A 65 3.84 1.01 5.08
C MET A 65 5.28 1.43 4.81
N VAL A 66 5.95 1.91 5.86
CA VAL A 66 7.39 2.16 5.87
C VAL A 66 8.06 1.10 6.72
N GLY A 67 8.92 0.28 6.12
CA GLY A 67 9.68 -0.77 6.80
C GLY A 67 11.13 -0.36 7.03
N THR A 68 11.62 -0.45 8.25
CA THR A 68 13.05 -0.27 8.59
C THR A 68 13.69 -1.62 8.89
N ALA A 69 14.91 -1.85 8.39
CA ALA A 69 15.57 -3.12 8.58
C ALA A 69 15.97 -3.36 10.05
N VAL A 70 15.58 -4.51 10.59
CA VAL A 70 16.02 -5.01 11.91
C VAL A 70 17.25 -5.92 11.78
N VAL A 71 17.49 -6.48 10.59
CA VAL A 71 18.66 -7.31 10.25
C VAL A 71 19.11 -7.00 8.82
N GLY A 72 20.39 -6.67 8.64
CA GLY A 72 20.99 -6.35 7.33
C GLY A 72 20.51 -5.01 6.76
N GLN A 73 21.24 -4.42 5.81
CA GLN A 73 20.82 -3.21 5.07
C GLN A 73 20.29 -2.06 5.97
N PHE A 74 20.96 -1.81 7.10
CA PHE A 74 20.52 -0.85 8.13
C PHE A 74 20.49 0.61 7.68
N ASP A 75 21.11 0.92 6.53
CA ASP A 75 21.13 2.24 5.90
C ASP A 75 19.96 2.46 4.93
N MET A 76 19.04 1.49 4.81
CA MET A 76 17.91 1.53 3.88
C MET A 76 16.57 1.31 4.59
N PHE A 77 15.51 1.73 3.93
CA PHE A 77 14.13 1.45 4.32
C PHE A 77 13.31 1.03 3.09
N LEU A 78 12.12 0.47 3.34
CA LEU A 78 11.17 0.07 2.31
C LEU A 78 9.91 0.95 2.36
N PHE A 79 9.42 1.37 1.20
CA PHE A 79 7.98 1.57 1.04
C PHE A 79 7.34 0.25 0.60
N VAL A 80 6.21 -0.09 1.19
CA VAL A 80 5.42 -1.28 0.84
C VAL A 80 3.98 -0.84 0.64
N ASP A 81 3.59 -0.67 -0.61
CA ASP A 81 2.25 -0.24 -1.01
C ASP A 81 1.46 -1.46 -1.48
N SER A 82 0.23 -1.62 -1.02
CA SER A 82 -0.66 -2.71 -1.42
C SER A 82 -1.88 -2.19 -2.15
N TYR A 83 -2.23 -2.88 -3.22
CA TYR A 83 -3.33 -2.58 -4.13
C TYR A 83 -4.24 -3.80 -4.27
N PRO A 84 -5.56 -3.61 -4.35
CA PRO A 84 -6.52 -4.70 -4.49
C PRO A 84 -6.39 -5.42 -5.84
N ASP A 85 -5.93 -4.73 -6.89
CA ASP A 85 -5.73 -5.29 -8.22
C ASP A 85 -4.67 -4.49 -9.02
N LEU A 86 -4.27 -5.04 -10.18
CA LEU A 86 -3.28 -4.43 -11.06
C LEU A 86 -3.77 -3.11 -11.66
N ALA A 87 -5.08 -2.99 -11.92
CA ALA A 87 -5.66 -1.79 -12.52
C ALA A 87 -5.55 -0.61 -11.55
N THR A 88 -5.80 -0.84 -10.26
CA THR A 88 -5.68 0.15 -9.19
C THR A 88 -4.24 0.63 -9.04
N TRP A 89 -3.25 -0.27 -9.13
CA TRP A 89 -1.84 0.13 -9.18
C TRP A 89 -1.56 1.03 -10.40
N ALA A 90 -1.97 0.61 -11.60
CA ALA A 90 -1.73 1.37 -12.82
C ALA A 90 -2.38 2.76 -12.78
N SER A 91 -3.63 2.84 -12.29
CA SER A 91 -4.34 4.10 -12.07
C SER A 91 -3.64 4.99 -11.04
N SER A 92 -3.04 4.40 -9.99
CA SER A 92 -2.26 5.17 -9.01
C SER A 92 -1.02 5.81 -9.64
N GLN A 93 -0.31 5.08 -10.50
CA GLN A 93 0.85 5.63 -11.22
C GLN A 93 0.44 6.74 -12.18
N MET A 94 -0.66 6.56 -12.92
CA MET A 94 -1.17 7.58 -13.84
C MET A 94 -1.65 8.82 -13.11
N ALA A 95 -2.38 8.65 -12.00
CA ALA A 95 -2.86 9.77 -11.20
C ALA A 95 -1.69 10.54 -10.59
N LEU A 96 -0.67 9.85 -10.08
CA LEU A 96 0.53 10.50 -9.54
C LEU A 96 1.18 11.41 -10.60
N GLN A 97 1.36 10.90 -11.81
CA GLN A 97 2.01 11.64 -12.91
C GLN A 97 1.20 12.82 -13.45
N ASN A 98 -0.13 12.75 -13.44
CA ASN A 98 -0.98 13.72 -14.16
C ASN A 98 -1.78 14.64 -13.23
N ASP A 99 -2.15 14.15 -12.04
CA ASP A 99 -3.20 14.75 -11.21
C ASP A 99 -2.70 15.11 -9.80
N ALA A 100 -1.57 14.55 -9.35
CA ALA A 100 -1.08 14.81 -8.01
C ALA A 100 -0.62 16.27 -7.86
N PRO A 101 -0.94 16.94 -6.74
CA PRO A 101 -0.27 18.17 -6.36
C PRO A 101 1.25 17.96 -6.36
N LYS A 102 1.98 18.90 -6.98
CA LYS A 102 3.44 18.80 -7.15
C LYS A 102 4.18 18.64 -5.82
N GLU A 103 3.58 19.15 -4.74
CA GLU A 103 4.10 19.06 -3.39
C GLU A 103 4.18 17.61 -2.89
N ILE A 104 3.31 16.70 -3.37
CA ILE A 104 3.35 15.29 -2.95
C ILE A 104 4.65 14.63 -3.42
N GLU A 105 4.94 14.71 -4.72
CA GLU A 105 6.19 14.17 -5.27
C GLU A 105 7.41 14.89 -4.69
N ALA A 106 7.36 16.22 -4.61
CA ALA A 106 8.46 17.01 -4.06
C ALA A 106 8.78 16.65 -2.60
N ASN A 107 7.77 16.36 -1.78
CA ASN A 107 7.98 15.96 -0.38
C ASN A 107 8.59 14.55 -0.27
N LEU A 108 8.15 13.62 -1.11
CA LEU A 108 8.72 12.27 -1.17
C LEU A 108 10.18 12.33 -1.62
N ASP A 109 10.47 13.05 -2.70
CA ASP A 109 11.81 13.24 -3.27
C ASP A 109 12.74 13.99 -2.33
N ALA A 110 12.23 14.95 -1.55
CA ALA A 110 13.01 15.65 -0.54
C ALA A 110 13.36 14.75 0.64
N ALA A 111 12.51 13.79 0.99
CA ALA A 111 12.72 12.90 2.13
C ALA A 111 13.68 11.74 1.82
N ALA A 112 13.60 11.16 0.62
CA ALA A 112 14.32 9.96 0.29
C ALA A 112 14.59 9.79 -1.21
N LYS A 113 15.49 8.87 -1.53
CA LYS A 113 15.74 8.39 -2.88
C LYS A 113 15.59 6.87 -2.94
N CYS A 114 14.72 6.40 -3.82
CA CYS A 114 14.54 4.97 -4.06
C CYS A 114 15.44 4.48 -5.20
N THR A 115 16.14 3.36 -4.98
CA THR A 115 17.12 2.80 -5.94
C THR A 115 16.58 1.59 -6.67
N GLU A 116 15.58 0.91 -6.10
CA GLU A 116 14.98 -0.28 -6.67
C GLU A 116 13.48 -0.28 -6.43
N ASN A 117 12.71 -0.77 -7.40
CA ASN A 117 11.29 -1.03 -7.22
C ASN A 117 10.83 -2.30 -7.94
N ARG A 118 9.86 -3.00 -7.34
CA ARG A 118 9.19 -4.15 -7.92
C ARG A 118 7.72 -4.16 -7.55
N LEU A 119 6.87 -4.49 -8.52
CA LEU A 119 5.48 -4.85 -8.27
C LEU A 119 5.39 -6.38 -8.23
N TRP A 120 4.85 -6.88 -7.13
CA TRP A 120 4.66 -8.31 -6.88
C TRP A 120 3.18 -8.64 -6.92
N ARG A 121 2.84 -9.79 -7.49
CA ARG A 121 1.54 -10.43 -7.25
C ARG A 121 1.72 -11.40 -6.09
N MET A 122 1.13 -11.07 -4.96
CA MET A 122 1.18 -11.87 -3.74
C MET A 122 0.07 -12.90 -3.78
N ARG A 123 0.41 -14.15 -3.47
CA ARG A 123 -0.55 -15.25 -3.34
C ARG A 123 -0.40 -15.90 -1.98
N PRO A 124 -1.51 -16.21 -1.28
CA PRO A 124 -1.44 -17.00 -0.06
C PRO A 124 -0.74 -18.35 -0.32
N THR A 125 0.12 -18.77 0.59
CA THR A 125 0.62 -20.16 0.60
C THR A 125 -0.35 -20.99 1.44
N PRO A 126 -0.83 -22.14 0.96
CA PRO A 126 -1.74 -23.02 1.70
C PRO A 126 -1.18 -23.54 3.02
#